data_AF-A0A934B4T1-F1
#
_entry.id   AF-A0A934B4T1-F1
#
_cell.length_a   1.000
_cell.length_b   1.000
_cell.length_c   1.000
_cell.angle_alpha   90.00
_cell.angle_beta   90.00
_cell.angle_gamma   90.00
#
_symmetry.space_group_name_H-M   'P 1'
#
loop_
_entity.id
_entity.type
_entity.pdbx_description
1 polymer ?
#
loop_
_entity_poly.entity_id
_entity_poly.type
_entity_poly.pdbx_seq_one_letter_code
_entity_poly.pdbx_strand_id
1 'polypeptide(L)'
;MNKAAESTEEVTPPSIEKSHETPEGWEPNILAFACHYCAFAAADLAGVMRLSYSPNVKIIRLPCTGKLDQIYVLRAFEKGIDGVFVAG
;
A
#
# COMPACT_ATOMS: atom_id res chain seq x y z
N MET A 1 17.56 -35.74 0.47
CA MET A 1 17.38 -35.71 1.94
C MET A 1 17.07 -34.28 2.32
N ASN A 2 15.86 -34.10 2.84
CA ASN A 2 15.03 -32.91 2.75
C ASN A 2 15.25 -31.95 3.92
N LYS A 3 14.98 -30.64 3.73
CA LYS A 3 13.86 -29.95 4.42
C LYS A 3 13.66 -28.49 3.97
N ALA A 4 12.38 -28.16 3.71
CA ALA A 4 11.63 -26.89 3.78
C ALA A 4 12.29 -25.64 3.13
N ALA A 5 11.81 -25.02 2.04
CA ALA A 5 10.44 -24.85 1.53
C ALA A 5 9.45 -24.46 2.63
N GLU A 6 9.73 -23.35 3.31
CA GLU A 6 8.78 -22.68 4.19
C GLU A 6 7.88 -21.80 3.33
N SER A 7 6.83 -22.42 2.80
CA SER A 7 5.62 -21.75 2.36
C SER A 7 5.04 -21.00 3.54
N THR A 8 5.29 -19.69 3.61
CA THR A 8 4.50 -18.80 4.45
C THR A 8 3.12 -18.74 3.81
N GLU A 9 2.22 -19.60 4.29
CA GLU A 9 0.79 -19.47 4.03
C GLU A 9 0.36 -18.07 4.45
N GLU A 10 -0.07 -17.29 3.47
CA GLU A 10 -0.78 -16.04 3.66
C GLU A 10 -2.07 -16.38 4.43
N VAL A 11 -2.08 -16.17 5.75
CA VAL A 11 -3.28 -16.30 6.57
C VAL A 11 -4.23 -15.20 6.10
N THR A 12 -5.12 -15.52 5.16
CA THR A 12 -6.14 -14.59 4.69
C THR A 12 -7.23 -14.52 5.77
N PRO A 13 -7.40 -13.41 6.50
CA PRO A 13 -8.54 -13.24 7.40
C PRO A 13 -9.83 -13.31 6.57
N PRO A 14 -10.98 -13.67 7.17
CA PRO A 14 -12.24 -13.80 6.45
C PRO A 14 -12.59 -12.47 5.78
N SER A 15 -12.38 -12.41 4.47
CA SER A 15 -12.61 -11.21 3.66
C SER A 15 -14.11 -10.91 3.65
N ILE A 16 -14.49 -9.82 4.31
CA ILE A 16 -15.87 -9.29 4.32
C ILE A 16 -16.26 -8.81 2.90
N GLU A 17 -15.27 -8.51 2.06
CA GLU A 17 -15.42 -8.02 0.70
C GLU A 17 -15.25 -9.14 -0.32
N LYS A 18 -16.09 -9.14 -1.37
CA LYS A 18 -16.02 -10.11 -2.46
C LYS A 18 -14.78 -9.85 -3.30
N SER A 19 -14.03 -10.90 -3.65
CA SER A 19 -12.97 -10.80 -4.65
C SER A 19 -13.58 -10.39 -5.99
N HIS A 20 -13.16 -9.24 -6.50
CA HIS A 20 -13.56 -8.77 -7.83
C HIS A 20 -12.53 -9.23 -8.86
N GLU A 21 -13.01 -9.72 -10.01
CA GLU A 21 -12.15 -10.08 -11.14
C GLU A 21 -11.54 -8.81 -11.74
N THR A 22 -10.21 -8.75 -11.76
CA THR A 22 -9.46 -7.66 -12.36
C THR A 22 -9.32 -7.85 -13.86
N PRO A 23 -9.58 -6.83 -14.69
CA PRO A 23 -9.40 -6.93 -16.14
C PRO A 23 -7.95 -7.27 -16.52
N GLU A 24 -7.76 -8.05 -17.58
CA GLU A 24 -6.42 -8.31 -18.14
C GLU A 24 -5.74 -7.00 -18.55
N GLY A 25 -4.53 -6.75 -18.02
CA GLY A 25 -3.75 -5.55 -18.31
C GLY A 25 -4.12 -4.30 -17.49
N TRP A 26 -4.96 -4.42 -16.46
CA TRP A 26 -5.21 -3.31 -15.54
C TRP A 26 -4.02 -3.10 -14.58
N GLU A 27 -3.48 -1.89 -14.57
CA GLU A 27 -2.46 -1.46 -13.60
C GLU A 27 -3.12 -0.55 -12.55
N PRO A 28 -3.21 -0.97 -11.27
CA PRO A 28 -3.82 -0.13 -10.24
C PRO A 28 -2.99 1.12 -10.00
N ASN A 29 -3.62 2.26 -9.79
CA ASN A 29 -2.96 3.49 -9.38
C ASN A 29 -3.22 3.74 -7.89
N ILE A 30 -2.21 3.55 -7.05
CA ILE A 30 -2.34 3.58 -5.59
C ILE A 30 -1.64 4.82 -5.02
N LEU A 31 -2.35 5.55 -4.15
CA LEU A 31 -1.80 6.69 -3.43
C LEU A 31 -1.60 6.35 -1.95
N ALA A 32 -0.36 6.45 -1.48
CA ALA A 32 0.01 6.18 -0.10
C ALA A 32 0.26 7.48 0.68
N PHE A 33 -0.51 7.76 1.72
CA PHE A 33 -0.24 8.82 2.69
C PHE A 33 0.65 8.28 3.81
N ALA A 34 1.89 8.78 3.89
CA ALA A 34 2.87 8.29 4.82
C ALA A 34 3.25 9.36 5.85
N CYS A 35 3.13 9.03 7.14
CA CYS A 35 3.75 9.77 8.23
C CYS A 35 5.26 9.88 8.02
N HIS A 36 5.82 11.07 8.24
CA HIS A 36 7.23 11.34 8.02
C HIS A 36 8.14 10.49 8.90
N TYR A 37 7.77 10.25 10.16
CA TYR A 37 8.65 9.63 11.15
C TYR A 37 8.60 8.10 11.15
N CYS A 38 7.45 7.51 10.82
CA CYS A 38 7.29 6.05 10.87
C CYS A 38 7.13 5.46 9.47
N ALA A 39 6.02 5.73 8.78
CA ALA A 39 5.74 5.11 7.48
C ALA A 39 6.72 5.50 6.36
N PHE A 40 7.10 6.78 6.27
CA PHE A 40 8.07 7.23 5.28
C PHE A 40 9.47 6.70 5.59
N ALA A 41 9.86 6.65 6.87
CA ALA A 41 11.12 6.03 7.29
C ALA A 41 11.16 4.52 7.00
N ALA A 42 10.03 3.82 7.14
CA ALA A 42 9.91 2.41 6.74
C ALA A 42 10.03 2.23 5.22
N ALA A 43 9.45 3.13 4.42
CA ALA A 43 9.62 3.14 2.98
C ALA A 43 11.09 3.39 2.56
N ASP A 44 11.78 4.32 3.23
CA ASP A 44 13.21 4.56 3.02
C ASP A 44 14.04 3.32 3.39
N LEU A 45 13.72 2.66 4.51
CA LEU A 45 14.37 1.42 4.92
C LEU A 45 14.15 0.29 3.89
N ALA A 46 12.93 0.16 3.35
CA ALA A 46 12.65 -0.79 2.28
C ALA A 46 13.51 -0.53 1.03
N GLY A 47 13.76 0.75 0.72
CA GLY A 47 14.69 1.17 -0.32
C GLY A 47 16.15 0.78 -0.03
N VAL A 48 16.63 1.00 1.21
CA VAL A 48 17.97 0.59 1.65
C VAL A 48 18.15 -0.92 1.57
N MET A 49 17.11 -1.68 1.94
CA MET A 49 17.06 -3.14 1.87
C MET A 49 16.88 -3.66 0.43
N ARG A 50 16.67 -2.77 -0.55
CA ARG A 50 16.40 -3.11 -1.96
C ARG A 50 15.20 -4.04 -2.11
N LEU A 51 14.17 -3.84 -1.30
CA LEU A 51 12.90 -4.56 -1.44
C LEU A 51 12.19 -4.03 -2.69
N SER A 52 11.88 -4.95 -3.61
CA SER A 52 11.08 -4.64 -4.79
C SER A 52 9.63 -4.40 -4.40
N TYR A 53 9.07 -3.30 -4.86
CA TYR A 53 7.65 -2.99 -4.77
C TYR A 53 7.15 -2.53 -6.14
N SER A 54 5.85 -2.61 -6.37
CA SER A 54 5.24 -2.19 -7.63
C SER A 54 5.39 -0.67 -7.82
N PRO A 55 5.78 -0.18 -9.03
CA PRO A 55 5.94 1.25 -9.31
C PRO A 55 4.61 2.03 -9.27
N ASN A 56 3.51 1.31 -9.16
CA ASN A 56 2.15 1.82 -9.13
C ASN A 56 1.78 2.58 -7.84
N VAL A 57 2.61 2.47 -6.81
CA VAL A 57 2.39 3.12 -5.51
C VAL A 57 3.12 4.47 -5.48
N LYS A 58 2.36 5.55 -5.27
CA LYS A 58 2.89 6.92 -5.16
C LYS A 58 2.76 7.40 -3.71
N ILE A 59 3.86 7.84 -3.11
CA ILE A 59 3.87 8.25 -1.70
C ILE A 59 3.73 9.77 -1.56
N ILE A 60 2.76 10.22 -0.77
CA ILE A 60 2.64 11.58 -0.25
C ILE A 60 3.12 11.60 1.19
N ARG A 61 4.16 12.41 1.45
CA ARG A 61 4.70 12.59 2.79
C ARG A 61 3.88 13.62 3.58
N LEU A 62 3.46 13.24 4.78
CA LEU A 62 2.78 14.09 5.76
C LEU A 62 3.63 14.20 7.03
N PRO A 63 3.54 15.29 7.81
CA PRO A 63 4.28 15.40 9.08
C PRO A 63 3.87 14.30 10.08
N CYS A 64 2.59 13.92 10.11
CA CYS A 64 2.03 12.81 10.88
C CYS A 64 0.66 12.43 10.25
N THR A 65 0.17 11.21 10.47
CA THR A 65 -1.17 10.78 10.02
C THR A 65 -2.30 11.60 10.61
N GLY A 66 -2.12 12.22 11.77
CA GLY A 66 -3.10 13.15 12.34
C GLY A 66 -3.39 14.38 11.50
N LYS A 67 -2.56 14.69 10.49
CA LYS A 67 -2.81 15.78 9.52
C LYS A 67 -3.76 15.35 8.38
N LEU A 68 -4.00 14.05 8.22
CA LEU A 68 -4.85 13.53 7.16
C LEU A 68 -6.32 13.79 7.49
N ASP A 69 -6.96 14.58 6.63
CA ASP A 69 -8.40 14.81 6.60
C ASP A 69 -9.05 13.92 5.53
N GLN A 70 -10.28 13.49 5.77
CA GLN A 70 -11.08 12.66 4.86
C GLN A 70 -11.23 13.31 3.48
N ILE A 71 -11.24 14.64 3.40
CA ILE A 71 -11.33 15.37 2.13
C ILE A 71 -10.16 15.06 1.19
N TYR A 72 -8.97 14.76 1.71
CA TYR A 72 -7.83 14.36 0.88
C TYR A 72 -8.00 12.96 0.29
N VAL A 73 -8.62 12.04 1.05
CA VAL A 73 -8.92 10.69 0.60
C VAL A 73 -9.99 10.73 -0.50
N LEU A 74 -11.09 11.47 -0.26
CA LEU A 74 -12.15 11.64 -1.26
C LEU A 74 -11.62 12.29 -2.55
N ARG A 75 -10.80 13.34 -2.41
CA ARG A 75 -10.18 14.02 -3.56
C ARG A 75 -9.21 13.12 -4.33
N ALA A 76 -8.59 12.13 -3.68
CA ALA A 76 -7.76 11.14 -4.37
C ALA A 76 -8.64 10.27 -5.28
N PHE A 77 -9.76 9.76 -4.77
CA PHE A 77 -10.71 8.98 -5.56
C PHE A 77 -11.33 9.81 -6.71
N GLU A 78 -11.70 11.08 -6.46
CA GLU A 78 -12.17 11.99 -7.53
C GLU A 78 -11.16 12.18 -8.66
N LYS A 79 -9.86 12.04 -8.37
CA LYS A 79 -8.77 12.15 -9.35
C LYS A 79 -8.46 10.84 -10.09
N GLY A 80 -9.24 9.77 -9.87
CA GLY A 80 -9.02 8.47 -10.51
C GLY A 80 -7.90 7.66 -9.87
N ILE A 81 -7.69 7.80 -8.56
CA ILE A 81 -6.88 6.86 -7.78
C ILE A 81 -7.76 5.64 -7.47
N ASP A 82 -7.24 4.45 -7.73
CA ASP A 82 -7.98 3.18 -7.52
C ASP A 82 -7.94 2.73 -6.07
N GLY A 83 -6.88 3.10 -5.34
CA GLY A 83 -6.69 2.72 -3.94
C GLY A 83 -5.92 3.77 -3.15
N VAL A 84 -6.33 3.96 -1.90
CA VAL A 84 -5.64 4.83 -0.95
C VAL A 84 -5.10 3.98 0.20
N PHE A 85 -3.81 4.12 0.48
CA PHE A 85 -3.14 3.50 1.62
C PHE A 85 -2.75 4.59 2.62
N VAL A 86 -3.01 4.38 3.91
CA VAL A 86 -2.65 5.34 4.96
C VAL A 86 -1.85 4.62 6.02
N ALA A 87 -0.64 5.10 6.28
CA ALA A 87 0.27 4.52 7.26
C ALA A 87 0.89 5.60 8.16
N GLY A 88 0.85 5.32 9.47
CA GLY A 88 1.19 6.22 10.56
C GLY A 88 2.39 5.78 11.35
#